data_AF-A0A7W1FJR0-F1
#
_entry.id   AF-A0A7W1FJR0-F1
#
_cell.length_a   1.000
_cell.length_b   1.000
_cell.length_c   1.000
_cell.angle_alpha   90.00
_cell.angle_beta   90.00
_cell.angle_gamma   90.00
#
_symmetry.space_group_name_H-M   'P 1'
#
loop_
_entity.id
_entity.type
_entity.pdbx_description
1 polymer ?
#
loop_
_entity_poly.entity_id
_entity_poly.type
_entity_poly.pdbx_seq_one_letter_code
_entity_poly.pdbx_strand_id
1 'polypeptide(L)'
;MSTLRLTLVATFAATLAAVVAGPLAALERDEARHLLLRTGYSPTPAEIEVLLPLTREQAVDQLIASTRMVARTDAPAWAQDSIPQWNAKRNQEEAEVKKLPTEKERMDKGNYFRGLREEKGRELKDWWMTEMITTDSPLTERMTMLWANHFTSQLRTIEDPRLMYEQNITLRRGALDNFAFLMRDINTDPAMFYYLDSNSNVAGRPNENYAREVMELFTLGEGKYTEQDIKEAARAFTGYKIDNATGRAVRQQGMHDAGWKSIMGHKGTFNGDDVVIVLLKSEERVALYIAEKVWKEFVSDEVDEKAIYKLAGTFYKAKYDIKKLLKATFLTDKFWDISVRGTLFKSPTELLVGAARSLQLPYDNPRGYVQLSAKLGQDLFDPPNVKGWKGSTAWISSESLLSRWEVIEDFTRGKVASGKAMEGGMMGGGAMAAKTPEMKAPEIKAEAKPEAKAKPGTKKEKEEQVALPSDPIIFPLVPQPWIADARGKGAEGIALATATLLPTAPLDTIPTGNFDQALRAILHDPTYHLK
;
A
#
# COMPACT_ATOMS: atom_id res chain seq x y z
N MET A 1 -87.69 -5.94 38.36
CA MET A 1 -88.28 -5.53 37.07
C MET A 1 -87.41 -4.39 36.56
N SER A 2 -86.66 -4.41 35.46
CA SER A 2 -86.64 -5.24 34.26
C SER A 2 -85.24 -5.16 33.64
N THR A 3 -84.68 -6.30 33.23
CA THR A 3 -83.83 -6.58 32.04
C THR A 3 -83.06 -5.42 31.36
N LEU A 4 -81.78 -5.50 30.99
CA LEU A 4 -81.23 -6.43 30.00
C LEU A 4 -79.68 -6.38 30.00
N ARG A 5 -79.06 -7.53 29.71
CA ARG A 5 -77.62 -7.75 29.49
C ARG A 5 -77.10 -6.96 28.28
N LEU A 6 -75.85 -6.48 28.29
CA LEU A 6 -75.00 -6.53 27.10
C LEU A 6 -73.51 -6.63 27.46
N THR A 7 -72.86 -7.52 26.74
CA THR A 7 -71.51 -8.06 26.83
C THR A 7 -70.46 -7.02 26.43
N LEU A 8 -69.44 -6.79 27.25
CA LEU A 8 -68.28 -5.95 26.88
C LEU A 8 -67.24 -6.84 26.16
N VAL A 9 -67.18 -6.74 24.83
CA VAL A 9 -66.13 -7.36 24.01
C VAL A 9 -65.25 -6.26 23.42
N ALA A 10 -63.96 -6.34 23.77
CA ALA A 10 -62.75 -5.91 23.07
C ALA A 10 -62.74 -4.61 22.23
N THR A 11 -61.76 -3.74 22.51
CA THR A 11 -60.61 -3.55 21.60
C THR A 11 -59.52 -2.69 22.26
N PHE A 12 -58.37 -3.30 22.55
CA PHE A 12 -57.12 -2.59 22.79
C PHE A 12 -56.61 -2.13 21.42
N ALA A 13 -56.64 -0.82 21.16
CA ALA A 13 -55.99 -0.25 19.98
C ALA A 13 -54.48 -0.16 20.26
N ALA A 14 -53.70 -1.09 19.70
CA ALA A 14 -52.25 -0.96 19.60
C ALA A 14 -51.95 0.04 18.47
N THR A 15 -51.50 1.24 18.81
CA THR A 15 -50.87 2.15 17.85
C THR A 15 -49.50 1.61 17.48
N LEU A 16 -49.44 0.85 16.38
CA LEU A 16 -48.19 0.56 15.69
C LEU A 16 -47.71 1.89 15.06
N ALA A 17 -46.69 2.51 15.64
CA ALA A 17 -45.93 3.53 14.94
C ALA A 17 -45.14 2.83 13.82
N ALA A 18 -45.69 2.81 12.61
CA ALA A 18 -44.93 2.46 11.43
C ALA A 18 -43.85 3.54 11.24
N VAL A 19 -42.61 3.19 11.53
CA VAL A 19 -41.46 3.93 11.00
C VAL A 19 -41.53 3.74 9.49
N VAL A 20 -42.04 4.76 8.79
CA VAL A 20 -41.93 4.82 7.34
C VAL A 20 -40.45 5.02 7.05
N ALA A 21 -39.74 3.94 6.72
CA ALA A 21 -38.45 4.04 6.07
C ALA A 21 -38.69 4.77 4.74
N GLY A 22 -38.30 6.05 4.68
CA GLY A 22 -38.27 6.77 3.41
C GLY A 22 -37.43 6.00 2.39
N PRO A 23 -37.67 6.17 1.08
CA PRO A 23 -36.82 5.54 0.08
C PRO A 23 -35.37 5.92 0.36
N LEU A 24 -34.49 4.91 0.46
CA LEU A 24 -33.05 5.13 0.60
C LEU A 24 -32.61 6.05 -0.55
N ALA A 25 -32.08 7.22 -0.20
CA ALA A 25 -31.73 8.23 -1.20
C ALA A 25 -30.61 7.72 -2.11
N ALA A 26 -30.74 8.02 -3.40
CA ALA A 26 -29.69 7.81 -4.39
C ALA A 26 -28.50 8.73 -4.08
N LEU A 27 -27.30 8.31 -4.49
CA LEU A 27 -26.06 9.07 -4.25
C LEU A 27 -26.08 10.43 -4.95
N GLU A 28 -25.67 11.46 -4.24
CA GLU A 28 -25.27 12.72 -4.87
C GLU A 28 -23.93 12.56 -5.59
N ARG A 29 -23.68 13.42 -6.59
CA ARG A 29 -22.43 13.38 -7.38
C ARG A 29 -21.18 13.46 -6.51
N ASP A 30 -21.20 14.33 -5.51
CA ASP A 30 -20.07 14.49 -4.59
C ASP A 30 -19.85 13.26 -3.71
N GLU A 31 -20.92 12.54 -3.34
CA GLU A 31 -20.81 11.30 -2.58
C GLU A 31 -20.23 10.16 -3.43
N ALA A 32 -20.72 10.00 -4.66
CA ALA A 32 -20.18 9.02 -5.61
C ALA A 32 -18.71 9.31 -5.92
N ARG A 33 -18.34 10.58 -6.16
CA ARG A 33 -16.93 11.00 -6.32
C ARG A 33 -16.11 10.66 -5.09
N HIS A 34 -16.60 11.01 -3.89
CA HIS A 34 -15.88 10.77 -2.64
C HIS A 34 -15.60 9.29 -2.42
N LEU A 35 -16.59 8.41 -2.63
CA LEU A 35 -16.40 6.96 -2.55
C LEU A 35 -15.27 6.52 -3.48
N LEU A 36 -15.36 6.85 -4.77
CA LEU A 36 -14.38 6.42 -5.78
C LEU A 36 -12.97 7.00 -5.54
N LEU A 37 -12.88 8.25 -5.07
CA LEU A 37 -11.60 8.87 -4.70
C LEU A 37 -10.95 8.15 -3.51
N ARG A 38 -11.73 7.78 -2.49
CA ARG A 38 -11.23 7.07 -1.31
C ARG A 38 -10.82 5.64 -1.65
N THR A 39 -11.59 4.96 -2.47
CA THR A 39 -11.42 3.52 -2.70
C THR A 39 -10.68 3.18 -3.98
N GLY A 40 -10.04 4.15 -4.61
CA GLY A 40 -9.38 3.95 -5.90
C GLY A 40 -8.39 5.06 -6.22
N TYR A 41 -8.37 5.41 -7.50
CA TYR A 41 -7.62 6.54 -8.05
C TYR A 41 -8.63 7.46 -8.74
N SER A 42 -8.35 8.76 -8.81
CA SER A 42 -9.29 9.81 -9.27
C SER A 42 -10.21 9.35 -10.42
N PRO A 43 -11.54 9.36 -10.22
CA PRO A 43 -12.47 8.82 -11.18
C PRO A 43 -12.71 9.77 -12.36
N THR A 44 -13.13 9.19 -13.48
CA THR A 44 -13.71 9.92 -14.61
C THR A 44 -15.17 10.28 -14.34
N PRO A 45 -15.76 11.26 -15.07
CA PRO A 45 -17.19 11.54 -14.96
C PRO A 45 -18.06 10.30 -15.20
N ALA A 46 -17.70 9.44 -16.16
CA ALA A 46 -18.47 8.24 -16.49
C ALA A 46 -18.51 7.23 -15.32
N GLU A 47 -17.39 7.04 -14.61
CA GLU A 47 -17.35 6.17 -13.43
C GLU A 47 -18.23 6.72 -12.29
N ILE A 48 -18.30 8.05 -12.13
CA ILE A 48 -19.20 8.69 -11.15
C ILE A 48 -20.66 8.46 -11.52
N GLU A 49 -21.04 8.67 -12.79
CA GLU A 49 -22.41 8.51 -13.29
C GLU A 49 -22.99 7.09 -13.03
N VAL A 50 -22.14 6.06 -13.09
CA VAL A 50 -22.54 4.66 -12.82
C VAL A 50 -23.08 4.46 -11.39
N LEU A 51 -22.62 5.27 -10.43
CA LEU A 51 -23.02 5.13 -9.02
C LEU A 51 -24.20 6.02 -8.62
N LEU A 52 -24.51 7.08 -9.36
CA LEU A 52 -25.60 8.01 -9.03
C LEU A 52 -26.97 7.38 -8.77
N PRO A 53 -27.43 6.34 -9.51
CA PRO A 53 -28.74 5.75 -9.24
C PRO A 53 -28.76 4.85 -8.00
N LEU A 54 -27.60 4.58 -7.38
CA LEU A 54 -27.45 3.64 -6.28
C LEU A 54 -27.55 4.34 -4.93
N THR A 55 -27.99 3.60 -3.93
CA THR A 55 -27.82 3.99 -2.52
C THR A 55 -26.36 3.80 -2.08
N ARG A 56 -25.95 4.42 -0.97
CA ARG A 56 -24.62 4.23 -0.39
C ARG A 56 -24.26 2.74 -0.19
N GLU A 57 -25.19 1.93 0.31
CA GLU A 57 -24.97 0.49 0.50
C GLU A 57 -24.80 -0.25 -0.83
N GLN A 58 -25.67 0.01 -1.80
CA GLN A 58 -25.57 -0.62 -3.13
C GLN A 58 -24.27 -0.24 -3.85
N ALA A 59 -23.82 1.01 -3.74
CA ALA A 59 -22.57 1.45 -4.34
C ALA A 59 -21.35 0.79 -3.69
N VAL A 60 -21.33 0.66 -2.36
CA VAL A 60 -20.28 -0.08 -1.64
C VAL A 60 -20.28 -1.56 -2.02
N ASP A 61 -21.44 -2.19 -2.10
CA ASP A 61 -21.57 -3.58 -2.51
C ASP A 61 -21.10 -3.81 -3.95
N GLN A 62 -21.48 -2.92 -4.88
CA GLN A 62 -21.04 -2.97 -6.26
C GLN A 62 -19.52 -2.81 -6.38
N LEU A 63 -18.94 -1.84 -5.67
CA LEU A 63 -17.50 -1.59 -5.63
C LEU A 63 -16.71 -2.82 -5.12
N ILE A 64 -17.19 -3.46 -4.04
CA ILE A 64 -16.54 -4.66 -3.50
C ILE A 64 -16.71 -5.84 -4.46
N ALA A 65 -17.88 -5.98 -5.09
CA ALA A 65 -18.18 -7.05 -6.04
C ALA A 65 -17.37 -6.94 -7.34
N SER A 66 -16.99 -5.74 -7.77
CA SER A 66 -16.16 -5.52 -8.97
C SER A 66 -14.65 -5.73 -8.72
N THR A 67 -14.25 -6.18 -7.53
CA THR A 67 -12.85 -6.43 -7.24
C THR A 67 -12.29 -7.68 -7.92
N ARG A 68 -11.05 -7.59 -8.39
CA ARG A 68 -10.32 -8.68 -9.06
C ARG A 68 -9.18 -9.17 -8.18
N MET A 69 -8.76 -10.41 -8.41
CA MET A 69 -7.61 -11.02 -7.72
C MET A 69 -6.38 -11.16 -8.63
N VAL A 70 -6.55 -10.83 -9.91
CA VAL A 70 -5.53 -10.97 -10.96
C VAL A 70 -5.50 -9.67 -11.76
N ALA A 71 -4.29 -9.18 -12.03
CA ALA A 71 -4.05 -8.00 -12.85
C ALA A 71 -4.66 -8.19 -14.25
N ARG A 72 -5.10 -7.10 -14.86
CA ARG A 72 -5.51 -7.09 -16.27
C ARG A 72 -4.28 -7.03 -17.19
N THR A 73 -3.25 -6.32 -16.75
CA THR A 73 -2.01 -6.12 -17.50
C THR A 73 -1.19 -7.41 -17.49
N ASP A 74 -0.78 -7.86 -18.67
CA ASP A 74 0.09 -9.03 -18.80
C ASP A 74 1.39 -8.82 -18.03
N ALA A 75 1.77 -9.84 -17.27
CA ALA A 75 3.02 -9.82 -16.53
C ALA A 75 4.23 -9.75 -17.49
N PRO A 76 5.37 -9.17 -17.06
CA PRO A 76 6.60 -9.20 -17.83
C PRO A 76 6.95 -10.63 -18.27
N ALA A 77 7.51 -10.81 -19.47
CA ALA A 77 7.74 -12.14 -20.04
C ALA A 77 8.57 -13.06 -19.14
N TRP A 78 9.55 -12.52 -18.42
CA TRP A 78 10.37 -13.27 -17.47
C TRP A 78 9.61 -13.72 -16.21
N ALA A 79 8.47 -13.09 -15.91
CA ALA A 79 7.63 -13.43 -14.77
C ALA A 79 6.74 -14.67 -15.01
N GLN A 80 6.69 -15.15 -16.26
CA GLN A 80 5.90 -16.33 -16.65
C GLN A 80 6.64 -17.66 -16.46
N ASP A 81 7.96 -17.61 -16.25
CA ASP A 81 8.73 -18.81 -15.93
C ASP A 81 8.26 -19.38 -14.58
N SER A 82 8.15 -20.70 -14.50
CA SER A 82 7.94 -21.42 -13.23
C SER A 82 9.13 -21.25 -12.28
N ILE A 83 8.91 -21.45 -10.97
CA ILE A 83 9.98 -21.38 -9.98
C ILE A 83 11.18 -22.30 -10.31
N PRO A 84 11.01 -23.57 -10.73
CA PRO A 84 12.14 -24.40 -11.13
C PRO A 84 12.95 -23.80 -12.29
N GLN A 85 12.29 -23.15 -13.25
CA GLN A 85 12.96 -22.45 -14.35
C GLN A 85 13.75 -21.24 -13.85
N TRP A 86 13.18 -20.46 -12.91
CA TRP A 86 13.90 -19.35 -12.26
C TRP A 86 15.15 -19.82 -11.54
N ASN A 87 15.05 -20.89 -10.75
CA ASN A 87 16.16 -21.48 -10.01
C ASN A 87 17.23 -22.02 -10.94
N ALA A 88 16.83 -22.70 -12.03
CA ALA A 88 17.76 -23.19 -13.04
C ALA A 88 18.55 -22.05 -13.70
N LYS A 89 17.86 -20.96 -14.10
CA LYS A 89 18.50 -19.77 -14.66
C LYS A 89 19.49 -19.16 -13.67
N ARG A 90 19.09 -19.01 -12.39
CA ARG A 90 19.95 -18.46 -11.34
C ARG A 90 21.22 -19.30 -11.11
N ASN A 91 21.06 -20.62 -11.02
CA ASN A 91 22.19 -21.54 -10.85
C ASN A 91 23.14 -21.50 -12.07
N GLN A 92 22.59 -21.33 -13.28
CA GLN A 92 23.38 -21.17 -14.49
C GLN A 92 24.19 -19.88 -14.44
N GLU A 93 23.59 -18.74 -14.07
CA GLU A 93 24.28 -17.45 -13.92
C GLU A 93 25.46 -17.57 -12.94
N GLU A 94 25.23 -18.18 -11.77
CA GLU A 94 26.26 -18.40 -10.76
C GLU A 94 27.38 -19.32 -11.24
N ALA A 95 27.03 -20.39 -11.96
CA ALA A 95 28.00 -21.30 -12.55
C ALA A 95 28.84 -20.63 -13.64
N GLU A 96 28.24 -19.77 -14.46
CA GLU A 96 28.95 -18.97 -15.47
C GLU A 96 29.96 -18.02 -14.83
N VAL A 97 29.58 -17.31 -13.76
CA VAL A 97 30.50 -16.47 -13.00
C VAL A 97 31.63 -17.30 -12.41
N LYS A 98 31.31 -18.40 -11.70
CA LYS A 98 32.31 -19.21 -10.99
C LYS A 98 33.37 -19.85 -11.91
N LYS A 99 33.03 -20.12 -13.18
CA LYS A 99 33.95 -20.71 -14.16
C LYS A 99 35.02 -19.75 -14.68
N LEU A 100 34.85 -18.43 -14.49
CA LEU A 100 35.81 -17.44 -15.01
C LEU A 100 37.11 -17.43 -14.20
N PRO A 101 38.28 -17.40 -14.87
CA PRO A 101 39.57 -17.65 -14.23
C PRO A 101 39.99 -16.50 -13.31
N THR A 102 39.77 -15.24 -13.71
CA THR A 102 40.20 -14.07 -12.93
C THR A 102 39.08 -13.46 -12.10
N GLU A 103 39.45 -12.79 -11.00
CA GLU A 103 38.49 -12.05 -10.17
C GLU A 103 37.83 -10.90 -10.92
N LYS A 104 38.59 -10.21 -11.80
CA LYS A 104 38.06 -9.13 -12.61
C LYS A 104 36.95 -9.62 -13.55
N GLU A 105 37.16 -10.73 -14.26
CA GLU A 105 36.14 -11.31 -15.14
C GLU A 105 34.90 -11.77 -14.37
N ARG A 106 35.09 -12.38 -13.18
CA ARG A 106 33.97 -12.75 -12.30
C ARG A 106 33.15 -11.54 -11.89
N MET A 107 33.81 -10.46 -11.48
CA MET A 107 33.16 -9.21 -11.11
C MET A 107 32.43 -8.58 -12.30
N ASP A 108 33.07 -8.50 -13.48
CA ASP A 108 32.49 -7.90 -14.68
C ASP A 108 31.24 -8.70 -15.14
N LYS A 109 31.30 -10.04 -15.14
CA LYS A 109 30.15 -10.91 -15.46
C LYS A 109 29.06 -10.86 -14.38
N GLY A 110 29.43 -10.78 -13.10
CA GLY A 110 28.48 -10.60 -12.00
C GLY A 110 27.72 -9.27 -12.10
N ASN A 111 28.42 -8.19 -12.44
CA ASN A 111 27.83 -6.88 -12.69
C ASN A 111 26.89 -6.90 -13.90
N TYR A 112 27.25 -7.63 -14.97
CA TYR A 112 26.36 -7.84 -16.12
C TYR A 112 25.03 -8.49 -15.71
N PHE A 113 25.07 -9.59 -14.95
CA PHE A 113 23.84 -10.24 -14.47
C PHE A 113 23.05 -9.36 -13.49
N ARG A 114 23.74 -8.55 -12.67
CA ARG A 114 23.06 -7.56 -11.81
C ARG A 114 22.32 -6.53 -12.64
N GLY A 115 22.94 -6.00 -13.70
CA GLY A 115 22.29 -5.06 -14.64
C GLY A 115 21.03 -5.64 -15.30
N LEU A 116 21.05 -6.93 -15.66
CA LEU A 116 19.85 -7.61 -16.18
C LEU A 116 18.74 -7.72 -15.12
N ARG A 117 19.08 -7.95 -13.85
CA ARG A 117 18.09 -7.97 -12.77
C ARG A 117 17.55 -6.57 -12.47
N GLU A 118 18.38 -5.54 -12.53
CA GLU A 118 17.94 -4.14 -12.41
C GLU A 118 16.97 -3.77 -13.54
N GLU A 119 17.19 -4.24 -14.77
CA GLU A 119 16.27 -4.06 -15.90
C GLU A 119 14.92 -4.75 -15.67
N LYS A 120 14.93 -6.01 -15.21
CA LYS A 120 13.70 -6.72 -14.82
C LYS A 120 12.98 -6.02 -13.67
N GLY A 121 13.70 -5.49 -12.69
CA GLY A 121 13.14 -4.71 -11.58
C GLY A 121 12.46 -3.44 -12.07
N ARG A 122 13.08 -2.79 -13.04
CA ARG A 122 12.53 -1.65 -13.77
C ARG A 122 11.24 -2.02 -14.53
N GLU A 123 11.21 -3.13 -15.26
CA GLU A 123 10.00 -3.63 -15.94
C GLU A 123 8.88 -4.00 -14.95
N LEU A 124 9.22 -4.54 -13.78
CA LEU A 124 8.26 -4.85 -12.73
C LEU A 124 7.54 -3.60 -12.20
N LYS A 125 8.30 -2.51 -11.96
CA LYS A 125 7.73 -1.22 -11.56
C LYS A 125 6.80 -0.66 -12.64
N ASP A 126 7.22 -0.75 -13.90
CA ASP A 126 6.44 -0.29 -15.05
C ASP A 126 5.12 -1.06 -15.21
N TRP A 127 5.16 -2.38 -15.05
CA TRP A 127 3.99 -3.25 -15.10
C TRP A 127 2.96 -2.86 -14.04
N TRP A 128 3.38 -2.72 -12.77
CA TRP A 128 2.42 -2.40 -11.71
C TRP A 128 1.86 -0.99 -11.86
N MET A 129 2.69 -0.02 -12.28
CA MET A 129 2.23 1.32 -12.62
C MET A 129 1.17 1.30 -13.73
N THR A 130 1.39 0.51 -14.78
CA THR A 130 0.43 0.32 -15.88
C THR A 130 -0.87 -0.29 -15.39
N GLU A 131 -0.81 -1.30 -14.52
CA GLU A 131 -2.01 -1.91 -13.92
C GLU A 131 -2.79 -0.88 -13.11
N MET A 132 -2.14 -0.12 -12.22
CA MET A 132 -2.81 0.91 -11.42
C MET A 132 -3.49 1.98 -12.30
N ILE A 133 -2.88 2.36 -13.43
CA ILE A 133 -3.47 3.31 -14.38
C ILE A 133 -4.66 2.69 -15.11
N THR A 134 -4.57 1.45 -15.59
CA THR A 134 -5.52 0.90 -16.58
C THR A 134 -6.58 -0.05 -16.01
N THR A 135 -6.45 -0.45 -14.75
CA THR A 135 -7.36 -1.42 -14.12
C THR A 135 -8.80 -0.90 -14.03
N ASP A 136 -9.75 -1.83 -14.14
CA ASP A 136 -11.16 -1.65 -13.79
C ASP A 136 -11.43 -2.00 -12.32
N SER A 137 -10.38 -2.32 -11.56
CA SER A 137 -10.43 -2.78 -10.18
C SER A 137 -9.55 -1.93 -9.24
N PRO A 138 -9.73 -0.60 -9.19
CA PRO A 138 -8.81 0.29 -8.47
C PRO A 138 -8.76 0.02 -6.96
N LEU A 139 -9.86 -0.47 -6.35
CA LEU A 139 -9.86 -0.89 -4.94
C LEU A 139 -8.90 -2.07 -4.68
N THR A 140 -8.77 -3.01 -5.61
CA THR A 140 -7.80 -4.11 -5.50
C THR A 140 -6.38 -3.55 -5.43
N GLU A 141 -6.02 -2.61 -6.31
CA GLU A 141 -4.67 -2.06 -6.34
C GLU A 141 -4.39 -1.14 -5.15
N ARG A 142 -5.38 -0.39 -4.67
CA ARG A 142 -5.29 0.36 -3.41
C ARG A 142 -4.98 -0.55 -2.22
N MET A 143 -5.72 -1.65 -2.09
CA MET A 143 -5.47 -2.64 -1.05
C MET A 143 -4.12 -3.34 -1.25
N THR A 144 -3.73 -3.65 -2.49
CA THR A 144 -2.42 -4.24 -2.80
C THR A 144 -1.29 -3.32 -2.36
N MET A 145 -1.39 -2.01 -2.60
CA MET A 145 -0.43 -1.01 -2.12
C MET A 145 -0.41 -0.92 -0.59
N LEU A 146 -1.58 -0.87 0.06
CA LEU A 146 -1.67 -0.89 1.52
C LEU A 146 -0.95 -2.10 2.10
N TRP A 147 -1.15 -3.29 1.52
CA TRP A 147 -0.49 -4.50 1.99
C TRP A 147 0.99 -4.58 1.63
N ALA A 148 1.41 -4.04 0.47
CA ALA A 148 2.83 -3.94 0.13
C ALA A 148 3.58 -2.99 1.08
N ASN A 149 2.90 -1.96 1.57
CA ASN A 149 3.42 -1.05 2.59
C ASN A 149 3.36 -1.65 4.01
N HIS A 150 2.47 -2.62 4.25
CA HIS A 150 2.33 -3.30 5.54
C HIS A 150 3.30 -4.48 5.68
N PHE A 151 3.36 -5.34 4.67
CA PHE A 151 4.26 -6.49 4.56
C PHE A 151 5.48 -6.12 3.72
N THR A 152 6.25 -5.17 4.25
CA THR A 152 7.32 -4.52 3.50
C THR A 152 8.44 -5.49 3.12
N SER A 153 8.87 -5.43 1.86
CA SER A 153 10.12 -5.99 1.35
C SER A 153 10.77 -5.01 0.38
N GLN A 154 12.10 -5.07 0.22
CA GLN A 154 12.85 -4.14 -0.64
C GLN A 154 13.51 -4.88 -1.80
N LEU A 155 13.18 -4.45 -3.02
CA LEU A 155 13.78 -4.98 -4.24
C LEU A 155 15.30 -4.77 -4.27
N ARG A 156 15.81 -3.61 -3.83
CA ARG A 156 17.26 -3.35 -3.75
C ARG A 156 18.01 -4.27 -2.77
N THR A 157 17.33 -4.79 -1.75
CA THR A 157 17.95 -5.67 -0.75
C THR A 157 17.88 -7.13 -1.20
N ILE A 158 16.76 -7.54 -1.77
CA ILE A 158 16.56 -8.90 -2.27
C ILE A 158 17.33 -9.12 -3.58
N GLU A 159 17.49 -8.06 -4.40
CA GLU A 159 18.11 -8.07 -5.73
C GLU A 159 17.51 -9.09 -6.72
N ASP A 160 16.27 -9.51 -6.47
CA ASP A 160 15.54 -10.46 -7.32
C ASP A 160 14.09 -9.99 -7.58
N PRO A 161 13.85 -9.36 -8.75
CA PRO A 161 12.51 -8.90 -9.15
C PRO A 161 11.46 -9.99 -9.19
N ARG A 162 11.87 -11.24 -9.36
CA ARG A 162 10.97 -12.38 -9.48
C ARG A 162 10.25 -12.66 -8.17
N LEU A 163 10.97 -12.55 -7.05
CA LEU A 163 10.39 -12.74 -5.71
C LEU A 163 9.45 -11.58 -5.37
N MET A 164 9.80 -10.35 -5.76
CA MET A 164 8.95 -9.18 -5.55
C MET A 164 7.66 -9.24 -6.38
N TYR A 165 7.73 -9.77 -7.60
CA TYR A 165 6.55 -10.05 -8.42
C TYR A 165 5.62 -11.07 -7.72
N GLU A 166 6.13 -12.22 -7.28
CA GLU A 166 5.32 -13.24 -6.58
C GLU A 166 4.68 -12.72 -5.29
N GLN A 167 5.42 -11.89 -4.54
CA GLN A 167 4.87 -11.23 -3.36
C GLN A 167 3.72 -10.31 -3.77
N ASN A 168 3.88 -9.47 -4.79
CA ASN A 168 2.80 -8.61 -5.29
C ASN A 168 1.57 -9.41 -5.76
N ILE A 169 1.76 -10.55 -6.43
CA ILE A 169 0.66 -11.46 -6.79
C ILE A 169 -0.02 -12.03 -5.53
N THR A 170 0.75 -12.44 -4.53
CA THR A 170 0.21 -12.94 -3.25
C THR A 170 -0.61 -11.86 -2.54
N LEU A 171 -0.08 -10.63 -2.46
CA LEU A 171 -0.74 -9.48 -1.86
C LEU A 171 -2.03 -9.11 -2.61
N ARG A 172 -2.00 -9.08 -3.94
CA ARG A 172 -3.19 -8.80 -4.78
C ARG A 172 -4.27 -9.83 -4.60
N ARG A 173 -3.88 -11.12 -4.59
CA ARG A 173 -4.82 -12.21 -4.36
C ARG A 173 -5.49 -12.11 -2.99
N GLY A 174 -4.72 -11.77 -1.96
CA GLY A 174 -5.24 -11.59 -0.59
C GLY A 174 -5.84 -10.21 -0.31
N ALA A 175 -5.83 -9.29 -1.28
CA ALA A 175 -6.05 -7.86 -1.04
C ALA A 175 -7.38 -7.56 -0.33
N LEU A 176 -8.44 -8.30 -0.69
CA LEU A 176 -9.76 -8.23 -0.10
C LEU A 176 -10.23 -9.59 0.44
N ASP A 177 -9.35 -10.58 0.60
CA ASP A 177 -9.77 -11.89 1.09
C ASP A 177 -9.79 -11.93 2.63
N ASN A 178 -9.02 -12.81 3.25
CA ASN A 178 -8.96 -12.96 4.69
C ASN A 178 -7.56 -12.63 5.19
N PHE A 179 -7.45 -11.73 6.17
CA PHE A 179 -6.15 -11.31 6.70
C PHE A 179 -5.39 -12.47 7.38
N ALA A 180 -6.09 -13.45 7.97
CA ALA A 180 -5.44 -14.63 8.52
C ALA A 180 -4.77 -15.49 7.43
N PHE A 181 -5.41 -15.62 6.27
CA PHE A 181 -4.84 -16.34 5.14
C PHE A 181 -3.71 -15.55 4.49
N LEU A 182 -3.85 -14.23 4.39
CA LEU A 182 -2.78 -13.36 3.90
C LEU A 182 -1.54 -13.44 4.81
N MET A 183 -1.71 -13.40 6.13
CA MET A 183 -0.62 -13.59 7.10
C MET A 183 0.09 -14.95 6.91
N ARG A 184 -0.68 -16.03 6.74
CA ARG A 184 -0.11 -17.37 6.48
C ARG A 184 0.66 -17.40 5.17
N ASP A 185 0.12 -16.80 4.11
CA ASP A 185 0.77 -16.78 2.80
C ASP A 185 2.07 -15.95 2.85
N ILE A 186 2.10 -14.85 3.62
CA ILE A 186 3.31 -14.04 3.87
C ILE A 186 4.34 -14.77 4.73
N ASN A 187 3.92 -15.61 5.68
CA ASN A 187 4.82 -16.46 6.47
C ASN A 187 5.66 -17.43 5.62
N THR A 188 5.21 -17.71 4.40
CA THR A 188 5.91 -18.61 3.47
C THR A 188 6.33 -17.90 2.18
N ASP A 189 6.22 -16.57 2.14
CA ASP A 189 6.58 -15.74 1.00
C ASP A 189 8.12 -15.65 0.84
N PRO A 190 8.68 -15.93 -0.34
CA PRO A 190 10.13 -15.97 -0.52
C PRO A 190 10.79 -14.60 -0.42
N ALA A 191 10.14 -13.52 -0.87
CA ALA A 191 10.70 -12.17 -0.74
C ALA A 191 10.84 -11.80 0.74
N MET A 192 9.77 -12.01 1.52
CA MET A 192 9.77 -11.78 2.96
C MET A 192 10.80 -12.66 3.69
N PHE A 193 10.90 -13.93 3.30
CA PHE A 193 11.83 -14.89 3.88
C PHE A 193 13.29 -14.44 3.75
N TYR A 194 13.69 -13.93 2.58
CA TYR A 194 15.04 -13.39 2.39
C TYR A 194 15.22 -12.01 3.01
N TYR A 195 14.22 -11.13 2.92
CA TYR A 195 14.32 -9.76 3.41
C TYR A 195 14.52 -9.68 4.93
N LEU A 196 13.90 -10.59 5.69
CA LEU A 196 13.99 -10.64 7.14
C LEU A 196 14.91 -11.76 7.65
N ASP A 197 15.87 -12.18 6.82
CA ASP A 197 16.92 -13.17 7.15
C ASP A 197 16.40 -14.50 7.73
N SER A 198 15.18 -14.90 7.35
CA SER A 198 14.56 -16.14 7.86
C SER A 198 15.30 -17.39 7.39
N ASN A 199 16.08 -17.29 6.31
CA ASN A 199 16.98 -18.34 5.83
C ASN A 199 18.03 -18.79 6.87
N SER A 200 18.40 -17.91 7.80
CA SER A 200 19.36 -18.16 8.88
C SER A 200 18.72 -18.76 10.13
N ASN A 201 17.38 -18.75 10.24
CA ASN A 201 16.66 -19.16 11.44
C ASN A 201 16.56 -20.69 11.56
N VAL A 202 17.37 -21.31 12.43
CA VAL A 202 17.43 -22.76 12.63
C VAL A 202 17.45 -23.12 14.11
N ALA A 203 17.06 -24.35 14.44
CA ALA A 203 17.11 -24.85 15.81
C ALA A 203 18.48 -24.62 16.46
N GLY A 204 18.47 -24.13 17.71
CA GLY A 204 19.67 -23.77 18.46
C GLY A 204 20.31 -22.42 18.08
N ARG A 205 19.87 -21.78 16.99
CA ARG A 205 20.32 -20.43 16.58
C ARG A 205 19.12 -19.61 16.09
N PRO A 206 18.14 -19.32 16.98
CA PRO A 206 16.96 -18.56 16.59
C PRO A 206 17.32 -17.15 16.15
N ASN A 207 16.74 -16.70 15.04
CA ASN A 207 16.81 -15.31 14.57
C ASN A 207 15.49 -14.60 14.89
N GLU A 208 15.56 -13.54 15.68
CA GLU A 208 14.40 -12.81 16.19
C GLU A 208 13.77 -11.84 15.20
N ASN A 209 14.45 -11.48 14.10
CA ASN A 209 14.01 -10.40 13.20
C ASN A 209 12.59 -10.63 12.69
N TYR A 210 12.34 -11.76 12.03
CA TYR A 210 11.01 -12.07 11.50
C TYR A 210 9.93 -12.12 12.58
N ALA A 211 10.21 -12.74 13.73
CA ALA A 211 9.27 -12.84 14.83
C ALA A 211 8.90 -11.46 15.40
N ARG A 212 9.89 -10.57 15.50
CA ARG A 212 9.70 -9.18 15.93
C ARG A 212 8.81 -8.43 14.94
N GLU A 213 9.07 -8.51 13.63
CA GLU A 213 8.24 -7.83 12.63
C GLU A 213 6.79 -8.36 12.61
N VAL A 214 6.61 -9.67 12.75
CA VAL A 214 5.27 -10.28 12.85
C VAL A 214 4.49 -9.69 14.01
N MET A 215 5.09 -9.58 15.20
CA MET A 215 4.42 -9.06 16.39
C MET A 215 4.27 -7.53 16.34
N GLU A 216 5.33 -6.81 15.99
CA GLU A 216 5.39 -5.35 16.04
C GLU A 216 4.68 -4.68 14.88
N LEU A 217 5.06 -5.01 13.64
CA LEU A 217 4.62 -4.29 12.46
C LEU A 217 3.41 -4.92 11.79
N PHE A 218 3.31 -6.26 11.82
CA PHE A 218 2.28 -6.94 11.06
C PHE A 218 1.00 -7.19 11.85
N THR A 219 1.05 -7.27 13.20
CA THR A 219 -0.10 -7.69 14.01
C THR A 219 -0.44 -6.83 15.23
N LEU A 220 0.38 -6.77 16.28
CA LEU A 220 -0.01 -6.21 17.59
C LEU A 220 0.27 -4.71 17.73
N GLY A 221 1.23 -4.19 16.97
CA GLY A 221 1.79 -2.86 17.19
C GLY A 221 2.91 -2.86 18.24
N GLU A 222 3.68 -1.78 18.25
CA GLU A 222 4.88 -1.61 19.10
C GLU A 222 4.56 -1.64 20.61
N GLY A 223 5.37 -2.42 21.35
CA GLY A 223 5.36 -2.48 22.81
C GLY A 223 4.25 -3.35 23.42
N LYS A 224 3.72 -4.32 22.66
CA LYS A 224 2.51 -5.10 23.02
C LYS A 224 2.76 -6.59 23.16
N TYR A 225 4.03 -6.93 23.32
CA TYR A 225 4.61 -8.24 23.50
C TYR A 225 5.82 -8.07 24.43
N THR A 226 6.26 -9.15 25.05
CA THR A 226 7.51 -9.16 25.82
C THR A 226 8.68 -9.60 24.94
N GLU A 227 9.91 -9.35 25.39
CA GLU A 227 11.11 -9.91 24.75
C GLU A 227 11.09 -11.43 24.73
N GLN A 228 10.49 -12.06 25.77
CA GLN A 228 10.34 -13.50 25.82
C GLN A 228 9.40 -14.02 24.73
N ASP A 229 8.30 -13.30 24.44
CA ASP A 229 7.38 -13.68 23.36
C ASP A 229 8.10 -13.68 22.01
N ILE A 230 8.95 -12.68 21.75
CA ILE A 230 9.77 -12.62 20.53
C ILE A 230 10.71 -13.82 20.44
N LYS A 231 11.45 -14.13 21.51
CA LYS A 231 12.38 -15.27 21.55
C LYS A 231 11.68 -16.59 21.29
N GLU A 232 10.53 -16.80 21.92
CA GLU A 232 9.75 -18.03 21.78
C GLU A 232 9.09 -18.14 20.39
N ALA A 233 8.61 -17.03 19.83
CA ALA A 233 8.14 -16.99 18.46
C ALA A 233 9.28 -17.23 17.45
N ALA A 234 10.46 -16.66 17.67
CA ALA A 234 11.65 -16.90 16.84
C ALA A 234 12.01 -18.38 16.79
N ARG A 235 11.98 -19.07 17.95
CA ARG A 235 12.13 -20.52 18.05
C ARG A 235 11.05 -21.25 17.25
N ALA A 236 9.79 -20.81 17.29
CA ALA A 236 8.70 -21.41 16.52
C ALA A 236 8.87 -21.26 15.00
N PHE A 237 9.51 -20.18 14.54
CA PHE A 237 9.84 -19.95 13.13
C PHE A 237 11.11 -20.66 12.64
N THR A 238 11.80 -21.44 13.48
CA THR A 238 13.03 -22.14 13.06
C THR A 238 12.77 -23.24 12.03
N GLY A 239 13.75 -23.42 11.13
CA GLY A 239 13.83 -24.59 10.25
C GLY A 239 13.13 -24.44 8.90
N TYR A 240 12.65 -23.24 8.55
CA TYR A 240 12.08 -22.99 7.22
C TYR A 240 13.20 -22.86 6.17
N LYS A 241 12.95 -23.42 4.97
CA LYS A 241 13.83 -23.32 3.79
C LYS A 241 12.99 -23.14 2.54
N ILE A 242 13.51 -22.44 1.54
CA ILE A 242 12.84 -22.33 0.24
C ILE A 242 12.82 -23.70 -0.42
N ASP A 243 11.62 -24.17 -0.77
CA ASP A 243 11.42 -25.35 -1.59
C ASP A 243 11.66 -25.01 -3.06
N ASN A 244 12.58 -25.72 -3.71
CA ASN A 244 12.99 -25.41 -5.09
C ASN A 244 11.91 -25.71 -6.14
N ALA A 245 10.90 -26.53 -5.80
CA ALA A 245 9.81 -26.87 -6.71
C ALA A 245 8.69 -25.81 -6.68
N THR A 246 8.35 -25.32 -5.50
CA THR A 246 7.21 -24.41 -5.27
C THR A 246 7.62 -22.96 -5.04
N GLY A 247 8.88 -22.70 -4.66
CA GLY A 247 9.39 -21.37 -4.31
C GLY A 247 8.92 -20.84 -2.97
N ARG A 248 8.14 -21.62 -2.22
CA ARG A 248 7.62 -21.25 -0.91
C ARG A 248 8.56 -21.73 0.18
N ALA A 249 8.59 -21.01 1.30
CA ALA A 249 9.29 -21.48 2.48
C ALA A 249 8.54 -22.66 3.10
N VAL A 250 9.22 -23.80 3.25
CA VAL A 250 8.69 -25.02 3.89
C VAL A 250 9.53 -25.38 5.10
N ARG A 251 8.86 -25.82 6.16
CA ARG A 251 9.53 -26.21 7.41
C ARG A 251 10.20 -27.58 7.26
N GLN A 252 11.50 -27.61 7.53
CA GLN A 252 12.30 -28.83 7.61
C GLN A 252 12.31 -29.33 9.05
N GLN A 253 11.67 -30.48 9.31
CA GLN A 253 11.49 -30.99 10.68
C GLN A 253 12.82 -31.14 11.45
N GLY A 254 13.88 -31.62 10.78
CA GLY A 254 15.20 -31.80 11.41
C GLY A 254 15.94 -30.49 11.75
N MET A 255 15.45 -29.34 11.28
CA MET A 255 16.03 -28.02 11.57
C MET A 255 15.12 -27.16 12.45
N HIS A 256 13.95 -27.69 12.82
CA HIS A 256 12.98 -26.99 13.65
C HIS A 256 13.20 -27.31 15.14
N ASP A 257 13.15 -26.28 15.97
CA ASP A 257 13.08 -26.44 17.41
C ASP A 257 11.70 -26.97 17.78
N ALA A 258 11.56 -28.28 17.95
CA ALA A 258 10.30 -28.91 18.38
C ALA A 258 10.05 -28.80 19.90
N GLY A 259 10.92 -28.08 20.62
CA GLY A 259 10.81 -27.89 22.06
C GLY A 259 9.55 -27.12 22.45
N TRP A 260 9.22 -27.22 23.73
CA TRP A 260 8.10 -26.50 24.33
C TRP A 260 8.38 -24.99 24.36
N LYS A 261 7.35 -24.19 24.07
CA LYS A 261 7.40 -22.73 23.93
C LYS A 261 6.23 -22.09 24.64
N SER A 262 6.41 -20.83 25.06
CA SER A 262 5.36 -20.00 25.66
C SER A 262 5.26 -18.69 24.90
N ILE A 263 4.15 -18.46 24.18
CA ILE A 263 3.94 -17.28 23.33
C ILE A 263 2.61 -16.64 23.74
N MET A 264 2.63 -15.36 24.14
CA MET A 264 1.45 -14.63 24.61
C MET A 264 0.70 -15.36 25.74
N GLY A 265 1.44 -16.04 26.62
CA GLY A 265 0.88 -16.88 27.69
C GLY A 265 0.34 -18.25 27.26
N HIS A 266 0.24 -18.52 25.95
CA HIS A 266 -0.12 -19.83 25.41
C HIS A 266 1.10 -20.73 25.38
N LYS A 267 0.90 -22.03 25.64
CA LYS A 267 1.98 -22.99 25.85
C LYS A 267 1.82 -24.21 24.94
N GLY A 268 2.90 -24.63 24.28
CA GLY A 268 2.86 -25.77 23.38
C GLY A 268 4.15 -25.96 22.58
N THR A 269 4.19 -27.02 21.77
CA THR A 269 5.25 -27.26 20.79
C THR A 269 4.91 -26.51 19.50
N PHE A 270 4.97 -25.18 19.55
CA PHE A 270 4.54 -24.33 18.45
C PHE A 270 5.52 -24.32 17.28
N ASN A 271 4.96 -24.21 16.08
CA ASN A 271 5.65 -23.84 14.85
C ASN A 271 5.19 -22.46 14.33
N GLY A 272 5.74 -22.01 13.20
CA GLY A 272 5.43 -20.67 12.65
C GLY A 272 3.95 -20.42 12.37
N ASP A 273 3.21 -21.42 11.88
CA ASP A 273 1.77 -21.26 11.62
C ASP A 273 0.99 -21.14 12.93
N ASP A 274 1.44 -21.83 13.98
CA ASP A 274 0.84 -21.74 15.31
C ASP A 274 1.02 -20.34 15.92
N VAL A 275 2.15 -19.65 15.66
CA VAL A 275 2.37 -18.27 16.12
C VAL A 275 1.28 -17.36 15.55
N VAL A 276 1.04 -17.43 14.24
CA VAL A 276 0.00 -16.64 13.57
C VAL A 276 -1.37 -16.96 14.15
N ILE A 277 -1.67 -18.23 14.40
CA ILE A 277 -2.93 -18.66 15.03
C ILE A 277 -3.07 -18.11 16.45
N VAL A 278 -2.03 -18.19 17.27
CA VAL A 278 -2.03 -17.68 18.66
C VAL A 278 -2.31 -16.18 18.66
N LEU A 279 -1.60 -15.41 17.83
CA LEU A 279 -1.80 -13.96 17.72
C LEU A 279 -3.22 -13.62 17.28
N LEU A 280 -3.72 -14.24 16.21
CA LEU A 280 -5.04 -13.89 15.66
C LEU A 280 -6.21 -14.32 16.56
N LYS A 281 -6.11 -15.46 17.24
CA LYS A 281 -7.19 -15.97 18.09
C LYS A 281 -7.24 -15.29 19.44
N SER A 282 -6.09 -15.02 20.02
CA SER A 282 -5.98 -14.68 21.44
C SER A 282 -5.98 -13.17 21.67
N GLU A 283 -5.67 -12.40 20.64
CA GLU A 283 -5.50 -10.96 20.74
C GLU A 283 -6.48 -10.21 19.84
N GLU A 284 -7.60 -9.73 20.41
CA GLU A 284 -8.51 -8.79 19.72
C GLU A 284 -7.77 -7.54 19.22
N ARG A 285 -6.61 -7.27 19.84
CA ARG A 285 -5.67 -6.23 19.46
C ARG A 285 -5.24 -6.30 18.00
N VAL A 286 -5.09 -7.48 17.40
CA VAL A 286 -4.72 -7.58 15.98
C VAL A 286 -5.82 -6.98 15.11
N ALA A 287 -7.09 -7.26 15.43
CA ALA A 287 -8.21 -6.66 14.73
C ALA A 287 -8.27 -5.14 14.92
N LEU A 288 -7.91 -4.64 16.11
CA LEU A 288 -7.82 -3.21 16.38
C LEU A 288 -6.74 -2.54 15.54
N TYR A 289 -5.55 -3.11 15.51
CA TYR A 289 -4.41 -2.57 14.77
C TYR A 289 -4.69 -2.50 13.26
N ILE A 290 -5.29 -3.54 12.69
CA ILE A 290 -5.67 -3.55 11.27
C ILE A 290 -6.86 -2.63 10.98
N ALA A 291 -7.86 -2.55 11.88
CA ALA A 291 -8.98 -1.63 11.73
C ALA A 291 -8.52 -0.16 11.76
N GLU A 292 -7.58 0.20 12.64
CA GLU A 292 -6.99 1.54 12.67
C GLU A 292 -6.24 1.85 11.37
N LYS A 293 -5.53 0.88 10.81
CA LYS A 293 -4.84 1.04 9.51
C LYS A 293 -5.82 1.30 8.37
N VAL A 294 -6.89 0.51 8.28
CA VAL A 294 -7.95 0.69 7.28
C VAL A 294 -8.66 2.04 7.48
N TRP A 295 -8.88 2.47 8.73
CA TRP A 295 -9.44 3.78 9.02
C TRP A 295 -8.57 4.92 8.50
N LYS A 296 -7.26 4.88 8.79
CA LYS A 296 -6.30 5.89 8.35
C LYS A 296 -6.14 5.94 6.83
N GLU A 297 -6.23 4.79 6.17
CA GLU A 297 -6.16 4.72 4.71
C GLU A 297 -7.39 5.36 4.03
N PHE A 298 -8.58 5.11 4.54
CA PHE A 298 -9.81 5.38 3.79
C PHE A 298 -10.73 6.45 4.37
N VAL A 299 -10.62 6.75 5.66
CA VAL A 299 -11.55 7.66 6.37
C VAL A 299 -10.84 8.95 6.76
N SER A 300 -9.88 8.87 7.68
CA SER A 300 -9.25 10.04 8.28
C SER A 300 -7.95 9.68 9.01
N ASP A 301 -6.98 10.60 9.00
CA ASP A 301 -5.79 10.52 9.85
C ASP A 301 -6.14 10.72 11.34
N GLU A 302 -7.24 11.42 11.62
CA GLU A 302 -7.78 11.58 12.97
C GLU A 302 -8.39 10.25 13.46
N VAL A 303 -7.91 9.79 14.61
CA VAL A 303 -8.35 8.55 15.24
C VAL A 303 -9.69 8.76 15.95
N ASP A 304 -10.74 8.09 15.47
CA ASP A 304 -11.99 7.90 16.22
C ASP A 304 -11.97 6.52 16.88
N GLU A 305 -11.52 6.49 18.15
CA GLU A 305 -11.37 5.23 18.88
C GLU A 305 -12.66 4.42 18.91
N LYS A 306 -13.83 5.06 19.12
CA LYS A 306 -15.12 4.37 19.22
C LYS A 306 -15.50 3.72 17.90
N ALA A 307 -15.32 4.42 16.78
CA ALA A 307 -15.56 3.86 15.46
C ALA A 307 -14.60 2.70 15.18
N ILE A 308 -13.30 2.88 15.46
CA ILE A 308 -12.27 1.87 15.23
C ILE A 308 -12.51 0.61 16.09
N TYR A 309 -12.88 0.73 17.37
CA TYR A 309 -13.24 -0.41 18.21
C TYR A 309 -14.45 -1.19 17.65
N LYS A 310 -15.45 -0.48 17.11
CA LYS A 310 -16.62 -1.12 16.47
C LYS A 310 -16.22 -1.87 15.19
N LEU A 311 -15.34 -1.28 14.38
CA LEU A 311 -14.81 -1.90 13.17
C LEU A 311 -13.95 -3.13 13.52
N ALA A 312 -13.07 -3.01 14.50
CA ALA A 312 -12.26 -4.11 15.02
C ALA A 312 -13.12 -5.27 15.52
N GLY A 313 -14.16 -4.98 16.30
CA GLY A 313 -15.11 -5.99 16.77
C GLY A 313 -15.85 -6.68 15.63
N THR A 314 -16.23 -5.94 14.58
CA THR A 314 -16.81 -6.52 13.36
C THR A 314 -15.82 -7.44 12.65
N PHE A 315 -14.58 -6.98 12.47
CA PHE A 315 -13.52 -7.71 11.78
C PHE A 315 -13.14 -9.00 12.50
N TYR A 316 -12.98 -8.94 13.82
CA TYR A 316 -12.68 -10.09 14.66
C TYR A 316 -13.80 -11.14 14.63
N LYS A 317 -15.07 -10.73 14.81
CA LYS A 317 -16.24 -11.63 14.71
C LYS A 317 -16.41 -12.23 13.32
N ALA A 318 -16.03 -11.47 12.29
CA ALA A 318 -16.00 -11.91 10.91
C ALA A 318 -14.82 -12.85 10.60
N LYS A 319 -14.01 -13.22 11.60
CA LYS A 319 -12.82 -14.07 11.48
C LYS A 319 -11.81 -13.48 10.49
N TYR A 320 -11.55 -12.18 10.58
CA TYR A 320 -10.57 -11.46 9.77
C TYR A 320 -10.88 -11.38 8.26
N ASP A 321 -12.17 -11.40 7.90
CA ASP A 321 -12.66 -11.16 6.54
C ASP A 321 -12.53 -9.66 6.18
N ILE A 322 -11.64 -9.36 5.22
CA ILE A 322 -11.27 -7.98 4.84
C ILE A 322 -12.45 -7.29 4.14
N LYS A 323 -13.21 -8.00 3.29
CA LYS A 323 -14.41 -7.43 2.63
C LYS A 323 -15.42 -6.92 3.65
N LYS A 324 -15.66 -7.67 4.72
CA LYS A 324 -16.58 -7.24 5.78
C LYS A 324 -16.06 -6.03 6.55
N LEU A 325 -14.75 -5.96 6.81
CA LEU A 325 -14.15 -4.77 7.41
C LEU A 325 -14.31 -3.55 6.49
N LEU A 326 -13.97 -3.67 5.20
CA LEU A 326 -14.11 -2.58 4.23
C LEU A 326 -15.57 -2.12 4.08
N LYS A 327 -16.52 -3.06 3.92
CA LYS A 327 -17.96 -2.72 3.88
C LYS A 327 -18.38 -1.98 5.15
N ALA A 328 -17.98 -2.46 6.32
CA ALA A 328 -18.31 -1.80 7.58
C ALA A 328 -17.71 -0.39 7.68
N THR A 329 -16.47 -0.19 7.22
CA THR A 329 -15.78 1.10 7.19
C THR A 329 -16.49 2.10 6.27
N PHE A 330 -16.78 1.70 5.02
CA PHE A 330 -17.41 2.58 4.03
C PHE A 330 -18.89 2.88 4.30
N LEU A 331 -19.52 2.15 5.22
CA LEU A 331 -20.88 2.42 5.68
C LEU A 331 -20.95 3.16 7.02
N THR A 332 -19.81 3.59 7.57
CA THR A 332 -19.82 4.49 8.73
C THR A 332 -20.33 5.88 8.35
N ASP A 333 -21.09 6.52 9.24
CA ASP A 333 -21.55 7.91 9.02
C ASP A 333 -20.36 8.86 8.79
N LYS A 334 -19.27 8.66 9.55
CA LYS A 334 -18.05 9.47 9.44
C LYS A 334 -17.41 9.39 8.07
N PHE A 335 -17.47 8.25 7.36
CA PHE A 335 -16.93 8.13 6.00
C PHE A 335 -17.63 9.07 5.02
N TRP A 336 -18.92 9.33 5.19
CA TRP A 336 -19.72 10.18 4.29
C TRP A 336 -19.78 11.66 4.73
N ASP A 337 -19.28 11.97 5.93
CA ASP A 337 -19.31 13.30 6.53
C ASP A 337 -18.47 14.30 5.71
N ILE A 338 -18.97 15.53 5.59
CA ILE A 338 -18.26 16.60 4.88
C ILE A 338 -16.91 16.92 5.52
N SER A 339 -16.77 16.72 6.84
CA SER A 339 -15.55 16.99 7.60
C SER A 339 -14.37 16.11 7.20
N VAL A 340 -14.62 14.95 6.56
CA VAL A 340 -13.55 14.04 6.11
C VAL A 340 -13.33 14.13 4.61
N ARG A 341 -13.98 15.05 3.90
CA ARG A 341 -13.74 15.24 2.45
C ARG A 341 -12.49 16.07 2.25
N GLY A 342 -11.58 15.55 1.43
CA GLY A 342 -10.30 16.19 1.17
C GLY A 342 -9.47 16.43 2.44
N THR A 343 -9.31 15.40 3.27
CA THR A 343 -8.48 15.49 4.50
C THR A 343 -7.25 14.59 4.47
N LEU A 344 -7.22 13.53 3.65
CA LEU A 344 -6.04 12.68 3.54
C LEU A 344 -5.15 13.17 2.40
N PHE A 345 -3.84 13.03 2.61
CA PHE A 345 -2.86 13.41 1.61
C PHE A 345 -2.62 12.30 0.61
N LYS A 346 -2.77 12.59 -0.69
CA LYS A 346 -2.42 11.65 -1.76
C LYS A 346 -0.93 11.30 -1.70
N SER A 347 -0.60 10.01 -1.69
CA SER A 347 0.75 9.54 -1.99
C SER A 347 1.18 9.96 -3.40
N PRO A 348 2.50 9.95 -3.71
CA PRO A 348 2.98 10.19 -5.06
C PRO A 348 2.33 9.31 -6.12
N THR A 349 2.19 8.01 -5.85
CA THR A 349 1.53 7.07 -6.77
C THR A 349 0.04 7.40 -6.90
N GLU A 350 -0.68 7.73 -5.82
CA GLU A 350 -2.10 8.13 -5.91
C GLU A 350 -2.29 9.38 -6.77
N LEU A 351 -1.44 10.39 -6.61
CA LEU A 351 -1.48 11.62 -7.41
C LEU A 351 -1.23 11.33 -8.90
N LEU A 352 -0.17 10.59 -9.21
CA LEU A 352 0.24 10.31 -10.58
C LEU A 352 -0.76 9.43 -11.31
N VAL A 353 -1.18 8.33 -10.68
CA VAL A 353 -2.19 7.41 -11.25
C VAL A 353 -3.54 8.11 -11.36
N GLY A 354 -3.94 8.89 -10.34
CA GLY A 354 -5.18 9.67 -10.38
C GLY A 354 -5.18 10.71 -11.50
N ALA A 355 -4.07 11.43 -11.71
CA ALA A 355 -3.92 12.35 -12.83
C ALA A 355 -3.97 11.61 -14.17
N ALA A 356 -3.20 10.52 -14.29
CA ALA A 356 -3.18 9.70 -15.50
C ALA A 356 -4.58 9.17 -15.85
N ARG A 357 -5.38 8.76 -14.87
CA ARG A 357 -6.74 8.22 -15.10
C ARG A 357 -7.79 9.30 -15.37
N SER A 358 -7.88 10.31 -14.53
CA SER A 358 -8.92 11.35 -14.65
C SER A 358 -8.72 12.19 -15.92
N LEU A 359 -7.47 12.50 -16.26
CA LEU A 359 -7.11 13.22 -17.49
C LEU A 359 -6.89 12.28 -18.69
N GLN A 360 -6.81 10.96 -18.45
CA GLN A 360 -6.44 9.90 -19.41
C GLN A 360 -5.22 10.28 -20.24
N LEU A 361 -4.16 10.61 -19.51
CA LEU A 361 -2.86 10.84 -20.08
C LEU A 361 -2.35 9.54 -20.74
N PRO A 362 -1.55 9.65 -21.80
CA PRO A 362 -0.88 8.49 -22.37
C PRO A 362 -0.06 7.73 -21.32
N TYR A 363 -0.10 6.41 -21.41
CA TYR A 363 0.61 5.49 -20.53
C TYR A 363 1.46 4.49 -21.32
N ASP A 364 1.73 4.78 -22.59
CA ASP A 364 2.67 4.06 -23.45
C ASP A 364 4.10 4.07 -22.88
N ASN A 365 4.43 5.09 -22.08
CA ASN A 365 5.67 5.18 -21.34
C ASN A 365 5.45 5.14 -19.80
N PRO A 366 5.14 3.97 -19.21
CA PRO A 366 4.92 3.84 -17.77
C PRO A 366 6.17 4.18 -16.93
N ARG A 367 7.38 4.04 -17.52
CA ARG A 367 8.67 4.39 -16.89
C ARG A 367 8.69 5.82 -16.38
N GLY A 368 8.07 6.75 -17.12
CA GLY A 368 8.03 8.14 -16.72
C GLY A 368 7.29 8.36 -15.41
N TYR A 369 6.11 7.75 -15.26
CA TYR A 369 5.35 7.80 -14.00
C TYR A 369 6.12 7.14 -12.85
N VAL A 370 6.80 6.01 -13.10
CA VAL A 370 7.64 5.36 -12.08
C VAL A 370 8.76 6.28 -11.59
N GLN A 371 9.48 6.94 -12.51
CA GLN A 371 10.55 7.88 -12.17
C GLN A 371 10.04 9.08 -11.39
N LEU A 372 8.89 9.64 -11.79
CA LEU A 372 8.26 10.75 -11.07
C LEU A 372 7.79 10.33 -9.67
N SER A 373 7.23 9.12 -9.53
CA SER A 373 6.82 8.58 -8.21
C SER A 373 8.02 8.44 -7.28
N ALA A 374 9.14 7.93 -7.79
CA ALA A 374 10.39 7.82 -7.04
C ALA A 374 10.95 9.20 -6.66
N LYS A 375 10.98 10.17 -7.58
CA LYS A 375 11.41 11.55 -7.31
C LYS A 375 10.58 12.21 -6.21
N LEU A 376 9.28 11.91 -6.16
CA LEU A 376 8.35 12.41 -5.15
C LEU A 376 8.38 11.61 -3.83
N GLY A 377 9.26 10.60 -3.71
CA GLY A 377 9.53 9.86 -2.47
C GLY A 377 8.87 8.48 -2.36
N GLN A 378 8.20 7.99 -3.40
CA GLN A 378 7.59 6.65 -3.42
C GLN A 378 8.12 5.82 -4.59
N ASP A 379 9.28 5.22 -4.40
CA ASP A 379 9.88 4.28 -5.36
C ASP A 379 9.26 2.88 -5.20
N LEU A 380 8.43 2.45 -6.16
CA LEU A 380 7.70 1.18 -6.09
C LEU A 380 8.63 -0.01 -5.81
N PHE A 381 8.17 -0.95 -4.96
CA PHE A 381 8.93 -2.11 -4.49
C PHE A 381 10.18 -1.80 -3.63
N ASP A 382 10.43 -0.53 -3.31
CA ASP A 382 11.64 -0.08 -2.63
C ASP A 382 11.35 0.88 -1.46
N PRO A 383 10.48 0.51 -0.49
CA PRO A 383 10.18 1.35 0.67
C PRO A 383 11.45 1.69 1.46
N PRO A 384 11.48 2.81 2.21
CA PRO A 384 12.72 3.29 2.84
C PRO A 384 13.27 2.35 3.92
N ASN A 385 12.41 1.64 4.64
CA ASN A 385 12.78 0.68 5.69
C ASN A 385 11.63 -0.32 5.92
N VAL A 386 11.80 -1.25 6.86
CA VAL A 386 10.82 -2.29 7.24
C VAL A 386 9.44 -1.75 7.64
N LYS A 387 9.33 -0.49 8.09
CA LYS A 387 8.06 0.16 8.43
C LYS A 387 7.29 0.70 7.21
N GLY A 388 7.83 0.54 6.00
CA GLY A 388 7.22 1.04 4.76
C GLY A 388 7.42 2.54 4.53
N TRP A 389 6.64 3.11 3.61
CA TRP A 389 6.43 4.54 3.43
C TRP A 389 5.50 5.10 4.51
N LYS A 390 5.88 6.25 5.08
CA LYS A 390 5.02 7.01 5.98
C LYS A 390 3.94 7.72 5.15
N GLY A 391 2.68 7.59 5.58
CA GLY A 391 1.54 8.27 4.96
C GLY A 391 1.34 9.71 5.45
N SER A 392 0.17 10.27 5.14
CA SER A 392 -0.29 11.58 5.63
C SER A 392 0.68 12.72 5.27
N THR A 393 0.94 13.64 6.19
CA THR A 393 1.77 14.84 6.01
C THR A 393 3.22 14.53 5.65
N ALA A 394 3.69 13.29 5.79
CA ALA A 394 5.04 12.90 5.39
C ALA A 394 5.28 13.05 3.88
N TRP A 395 4.22 13.06 3.07
CA TRP A 395 4.30 13.33 1.63
C TRP A 395 4.53 14.79 1.28
N ILE A 396 4.37 15.70 2.25
CA ILE A 396 4.32 17.14 2.02
C ILE A 396 5.50 17.84 2.71
N SER A 397 6.36 18.45 1.90
CA SER A 397 7.41 19.38 2.29
C SER A 397 7.44 20.55 1.30
N SER A 398 8.16 21.63 1.60
CA SER A 398 8.32 22.74 0.64
C SER A 398 8.85 22.27 -0.72
N GLU A 399 9.73 21.26 -0.72
CA GLU A 399 10.32 20.68 -1.93
C GLU A 399 9.34 19.76 -2.67
N SER A 400 8.62 18.89 -1.93
CA SER A 400 7.67 17.97 -2.57
C SER A 400 6.45 18.70 -3.12
N LEU A 401 6.02 19.81 -2.50
CA LEU A 401 4.97 20.68 -3.02
C LEU A 401 5.36 21.28 -4.38
N LEU A 402 6.55 21.85 -4.48
CA LEU A 402 7.06 22.41 -5.73
C LEU A 402 7.17 21.33 -6.80
N SER A 403 7.74 20.17 -6.45
CA SER A 403 7.87 19.04 -7.38
C SER A 403 6.51 18.55 -7.87
N ARG A 404 5.50 18.45 -7.00
CA ARG A 404 4.12 18.09 -7.40
C ARG A 404 3.51 19.12 -8.33
N TRP A 405 3.75 20.41 -8.09
CA TRP A 405 3.30 21.48 -8.96
C TRP A 405 3.95 21.38 -10.36
N GLU A 406 5.27 21.17 -10.42
CA GLU A 406 6.01 21.00 -11.67
C GLU A 406 5.50 19.80 -12.48
N VAL A 407 5.28 18.64 -11.84
CA VAL A 407 4.72 17.45 -12.50
C VAL A 407 3.36 17.74 -13.15
N ILE A 408 2.47 18.43 -12.44
CA ILE A 408 1.15 18.76 -12.97
C ILE A 408 1.25 19.79 -14.10
N GLU A 409 2.14 20.78 -13.99
CA GLU A 409 2.39 21.74 -15.07
C GLU A 409 2.89 21.02 -16.33
N ASP A 410 3.77 20.03 -16.19
CA ASP A 410 4.28 19.23 -17.31
C ASP A 410 3.15 18.46 -18.00
N PHE A 411 2.23 17.84 -17.23
CA PHE A 411 1.03 17.19 -17.77
C PHE A 411 0.14 18.16 -18.55
N THR A 412 -0.04 19.40 -18.10
CA THR A 412 -0.97 20.37 -18.73
C THR A 412 -0.37 21.15 -19.90
N ARG A 413 0.95 21.24 -20.00
CA ARG A 413 1.65 21.91 -21.12
C ARG A 413 1.99 20.96 -22.26
N GLY A 414 1.78 19.65 -22.08
CA GLY A 414 2.27 18.63 -22.99
C GLY A 414 3.79 18.68 -23.16
N LYS A 415 4.49 19.19 -22.14
CA LYS A 415 5.92 19.46 -22.20
C LYS A 415 6.70 18.26 -21.72
N VAL A 416 7.89 18.18 -22.29
CA VAL A 416 8.97 17.28 -21.91
C VAL A 416 9.26 17.47 -20.42
N ALA A 417 8.94 16.49 -19.58
CA ALA A 417 9.62 16.33 -18.30
C ALA A 417 11.03 15.84 -18.65
N SER A 418 11.90 16.78 -19.01
CA SER A 418 13.31 16.47 -19.16
C SER A 418 13.80 16.10 -17.77
N GLY A 419 14.50 14.98 -17.63
CA GLY A 419 15.40 14.77 -16.48
C GLY A 419 16.52 15.83 -16.36
N LYS A 420 16.42 16.96 -17.07
CA LYS A 420 17.39 18.06 -17.14
C LYS A 420 16.90 19.40 -16.57
N ALA A 421 15.67 19.51 -16.07
CA ALA A 421 15.26 20.72 -15.34
C ALA A 421 15.75 20.66 -13.89
N MET A 422 17.06 20.81 -13.67
CA MET A 422 17.72 21.32 -12.45
C MET A 422 19.26 21.16 -12.57
N GLU A 423 19.88 21.84 -13.55
CA GLU A 423 21.33 22.17 -13.48
C GLU A 423 21.55 23.64 -13.06
N GLY A 424 20.48 24.36 -12.70
CA GLY A 424 20.51 25.77 -12.32
C GLY A 424 19.82 26.01 -10.98
N GLY A 425 20.41 25.51 -9.90
CA GLY A 425 19.88 25.69 -8.54
C GLY A 425 20.82 25.31 -7.41
N MET A 426 22.10 25.02 -7.70
CA MET A 426 23.15 25.01 -6.68
C MET A 426 23.85 26.36 -6.68
N MET A 427 23.21 27.37 -6.09
CA MET A 427 23.94 28.49 -5.51
C MET A 427 23.39 28.78 -4.12
N GLY A 428 24.23 28.57 -3.11
CA GLY A 428 24.08 29.24 -1.82
C GLY A 428 23.42 28.47 -0.68
N GLY A 429 23.69 27.18 -0.52
CA GLY A 429 23.41 26.45 0.73
C GLY A 429 24.70 26.23 1.52
N GLY A 430 25.15 27.24 2.25
CA GLY A 430 26.34 27.13 3.11
C GLY A 430 26.19 25.96 4.09
N ALA A 431 27.25 25.17 4.21
CA ALA A 431 27.39 24.13 5.21
C ALA A 431 27.19 24.73 6.61
N MET A 432 26.00 24.58 7.18
CA MET A 432 25.81 24.69 8.62
C MET A 432 26.05 23.31 9.21
N ALA A 433 27.24 23.14 9.78
CA ALA A 433 27.58 22.02 10.64
C ALA A 433 26.60 22.00 11.83
N ALA A 434 25.61 21.10 11.77
CA ALA A 434 24.84 20.74 12.95
C ALA A 434 25.76 19.92 13.87
N LYS A 435 26.27 20.57 14.93
CA LYS A 435 26.89 19.88 16.06
C LYS A 435 25.88 18.92 16.67
N THR A 436 26.22 17.64 16.68
CA THR A 436 25.53 16.59 17.43
C THR A 436 25.49 16.95 18.91
N PRO A 437 24.32 17.01 19.58
CA PRO A 437 24.27 16.91 21.03
C PRO A 437 24.47 15.44 21.40
N GLU A 438 25.54 15.13 22.13
CA GLU A 438 25.70 13.85 22.81
C GLU A 438 24.52 13.62 23.77
N MET A 439 23.67 12.64 23.46
CA MET A 439 22.75 12.06 24.45
C MET A 439 23.38 10.79 25.02
N LYS A 440 23.71 10.85 26.30
CA LYS A 440 24.16 9.73 27.13
C LYS A 440 23.06 8.67 27.23
N ALA A 441 23.40 7.42 26.96
CA ALA A 441 22.57 6.27 27.31
C ALA A 441 22.54 6.09 28.85
N PRO A 442 21.40 5.73 29.46
CA PRO A 442 21.34 5.39 30.88
C PRO A 442 22.02 4.03 31.13
N GLU A 443 22.88 4.00 32.15
CA GLU A 443 23.56 2.80 32.65
C GLU A 443 22.57 1.83 33.30
N ILE A 444 22.60 0.56 32.89
CA ILE A 444 22.26 -0.57 33.77
C ILE A 444 23.43 -1.55 33.71
N LYS A 445 24.09 -1.73 34.86
CA LYS A 445 25.22 -2.63 35.08
C LYS A 445 24.75 -4.06 35.25
N ALA A 446 25.36 -5.00 34.53
CA ALA A 446 25.70 -6.32 35.04
C ALA A 446 26.85 -6.93 34.20
N GLU A 447 27.93 -7.29 34.91
CA GLU A 447 29.13 -8.01 34.48
C GLU A 447 28.74 -9.44 34.02
N ALA A 448 29.40 -10.18 33.11
CA ALA A 448 30.82 -10.32 32.77
C ALA A 448 31.04 -10.90 31.34
N LYS A 449 32.26 -10.72 30.82
CA LYS A 449 32.86 -11.16 29.52
C LYS A 449 33.52 -12.56 29.61
N PRO A 450 34.12 -13.15 28.53
CA PRO A 450 34.13 -12.75 27.10
C PRO A 450 33.87 -13.90 26.09
N GLU A 451 33.29 -13.57 24.94
CA GLU A 451 33.60 -14.24 23.67
C GLU A 451 34.34 -13.32 22.69
N ALA A 452 35.02 -13.95 21.74
CA ALA A 452 36.22 -13.51 21.06
C ALA A 452 36.05 -12.33 20.08
N LYS A 453 37.15 -11.59 19.91
CA LYS A 453 37.35 -10.46 18.99
C LYS A 453 37.12 -10.86 17.53
N ALA A 454 36.16 -10.21 16.87
CA ALA A 454 36.22 -9.93 15.44
C ALA A 454 36.42 -8.42 15.25
N LYS A 455 37.45 -8.03 14.49
CA LYS A 455 37.79 -6.63 14.18
C LYS A 455 36.71 -6.01 13.28
N PRO A 456 36.31 -4.73 13.50
CA PRO A 456 35.42 -4.05 12.57
C PRO A 456 36.21 -3.62 11.33
N GLY A 457 35.86 -4.19 10.18
CA GLY A 457 36.26 -3.65 8.88
C GLY A 457 35.40 -2.43 8.56
N THR A 458 36.01 -1.25 8.56
CA THR A 458 35.41 -0.01 8.06
C THR A 458 35.09 -0.15 6.57
N LYS A 459 33.83 -0.43 6.23
CA LYS A 459 33.26 -0.02 4.94
C LYS A 459 32.56 1.31 5.16
N LYS A 460 33.12 2.38 4.61
CA LYS A 460 32.36 3.59 4.32
C LYS A 460 31.29 3.20 3.31
N GLU A 461 30.04 3.17 3.72
CA GLU A 461 28.91 3.24 2.80
C GLU A 461 29.05 4.56 2.03
N LYS A 462 29.43 4.47 0.76
CA LYS A 462 29.15 5.54 -0.17
C LYS A 462 27.68 5.38 -0.51
N GLU A 463 26.86 6.35 -0.09
CA GLU A 463 25.57 6.60 -0.75
C GLU A 463 25.87 6.93 -2.22
N GLU A 464 25.86 5.90 -3.05
CA GLU A 464 25.92 6.07 -4.50
C GLU A 464 24.51 6.49 -4.92
N GLN A 465 24.33 7.81 -5.07
CA GLN A 465 23.14 8.35 -5.73
C GLN A 465 23.09 7.76 -7.14
N VAL A 466 22.20 6.79 -7.34
CA VAL A 466 21.89 6.24 -8.65
C VAL A 466 21.32 7.38 -9.49
N ALA A 467 22.10 7.87 -10.45
CA ALA A 467 21.65 8.86 -11.41
C ALA A 467 20.48 8.26 -12.21
N LEU A 468 19.29 8.85 -12.08
CA LEU A 468 18.13 8.49 -12.88
C LEU A 468 18.46 8.73 -14.38
N PRO A 469 18.06 7.83 -15.30
CA PRO A 469 18.23 8.04 -16.74
C PRO A 469 17.64 9.38 -17.19
N SER A 470 18.37 10.10 -18.04
CA SER A 470 18.05 11.46 -18.50
C SER A 470 17.02 11.54 -19.63
N ASP A 471 16.36 10.44 -19.97
CA ASP A 471 15.45 10.42 -21.11
C ASP A 471 14.23 11.30 -20.83
N PRO A 472 13.91 12.26 -21.73
CA PRO A 472 12.77 13.13 -21.55
C PRO A 472 11.46 12.32 -21.57
N ILE A 473 10.67 12.44 -20.52
CA ILE A 473 9.33 11.87 -20.50
C ILE A 473 8.41 12.81 -21.26
N ILE A 474 7.74 12.31 -22.30
CA ILE A 474 6.80 13.09 -23.11
C ILE A 474 5.38 12.64 -22.76
N PHE A 475 4.57 13.57 -22.23
CA PHE A 475 3.14 13.37 -22.05
C PHE A 475 2.41 14.25 -23.06
N PRO A 476 2.05 13.78 -24.27
CA PRO A 476 1.15 14.57 -25.10
C PRO A 476 -0.19 14.65 -24.37
N LEU A 477 -0.70 15.88 -24.16
CA LEU A 477 -2.08 16.04 -23.71
C LEU A 477 -2.97 15.58 -24.87
N VAL A 478 -3.42 14.34 -24.83
CA VAL A 478 -4.54 13.87 -25.65
C VAL A 478 -5.77 14.05 -24.78
N PRO A 479 -6.47 15.20 -24.85
CA PRO A 479 -7.63 15.40 -24.02
C PRO A 479 -8.68 14.35 -24.34
N GLN A 480 -9.25 13.80 -23.28
CA GLN A 480 -10.36 12.88 -23.35
C GLN A 480 -11.52 13.36 -24.21
N PRO A 481 -12.37 12.45 -24.72
CA PRO A 481 -13.68 12.82 -25.21
C PRO A 481 -14.44 13.65 -24.18
N TRP A 482 -14.36 13.32 -22.88
CA TRP A 482 -15.04 14.09 -21.83
C TRP A 482 -14.43 15.48 -21.61
N ILE A 483 -13.09 15.62 -21.67
CA ILE A 483 -12.41 16.92 -21.55
C ILE A 483 -12.68 17.78 -22.79
N ALA A 484 -12.65 17.18 -23.98
CA ALA A 484 -12.98 17.85 -25.24
C ALA A 484 -14.46 18.29 -25.27
N ASP A 485 -15.37 17.44 -24.81
CA ASP A 485 -16.79 17.75 -24.64
C ASP A 485 -17.00 18.87 -23.61
N ALA A 486 -16.36 18.79 -22.45
CA ALA A 486 -16.39 19.84 -21.43
C ALA A 486 -15.84 21.17 -21.99
N ARG A 487 -14.73 21.15 -22.73
CA ARG A 487 -14.19 22.33 -23.40
C ARG A 487 -15.23 22.98 -24.34
N GLY A 488 -16.03 22.18 -25.04
CA GLY A 488 -17.11 22.66 -25.92
C GLY A 488 -18.31 23.28 -25.19
N LYS A 489 -18.47 23.01 -23.89
CA LYS A 489 -19.61 23.46 -23.06
C LYS A 489 -19.37 24.75 -22.26
N GLY A 490 -18.20 25.38 -22.41
CA GLY A 490 -17.89 26.64 -21.73
C GLY A 490 -18.03 26.54 -20.20
N ALA A 491 -18.85 27.40 -19.59
CA ALA A 491 -19.03 27.45 -18.14
C ALA A 491 -19.56 26.14 -17.53
N GLU A 492 -20.45 25.43 -18.21
CA GLU A 492 -20.95 24.13 -17.74
C GLU A 492 -19.85 23.07 -17.74
N GLY A 493 -18.96 23.11 -18.73
CA GLY A 493 -17.79 22.25 -18.79
C GLY A 493 -16.78 22.52 -17.68
N ILE A 494 -16.55 23.81 -17.35
CA ILE A 494 -15.71 24.21 -16.22
C ILE A 494 -16.30 23.70 -14.90
N ALA A 495 -17.62 23.84 -14.72
CA ALA A 495 -18.31 23.31 -13.55
C ALA A 495 -18.18 21.78 -13.44
N LEU A 496 -18.34 21.07 -14.56
CA LEU A 496 -18.15 19.61 -14.61
C LEU A 496 -16.72 19.20 -14.25
N ALA A 497 -15.71 19.86 -14.81
CA ALA A 497 -14.30 19.57 -14.51
C ALA A 497 -13.99 19.85 -13.03
N THR A 498 -14.48 20.96 -12.48
CA THR A 498 -14.31 21.32 -11.07
C THR A 498 -14.94 20.25 -10.17
N ALA A 499 -16.20 19.88 -10.43
CA ALA A 499 -16.93 18.88 -9.67
C ALA A 499 -16.39 17.45 -9.83
N THR A 500 -15.56 17.19 -10.84
CA THR A 500 -14.93 15.87 -11.05
C THR A 500 -13.57 15.79 -10.36
N LEU A 501 -12.74 16.84 -10.52
CA LEU A 501 -11.34 16.81 -10.11
C LEU A 501 -11.11 17.28 -8.68
N LEU A 502 -11.91 18.21 -8.16
CA LEU A 502 -11.72 18.75 -6.82
C LEU A 502 -12.58 17.98 -5.79
N PRO A 503 -11.98 17.48 -4.70
CA PRO A 503 -12.71 16.75 -3.67
C PRO A 503 -13.62 17.66 -2.84
N THR A 504 -13.30 18.95 -2.76
CA THR A 504 -14.03 19.99 -2.04
C THR A 504 -14.14 21.24 -2.90
N ALA A 505 -14.83 22.28 -2.41
CA ALA A 505 -14.82 23.59 -3.06
C ALA A 505 -13.36 24.06 -3.30
N PRO A 506 -13.08 24.68 -4.46
CA PRO A 506 -11.75 25.21 -4.76
C PRO A 506 -11.35 26.25 -3.72
N LEU A 507 -10.07 26.29 -3.40
CA LEU A 507 -9.51 27.32 -2.52
C LEU A 507 -9.28 28.62 -3.29
N ASP A 508 -8.82 28.49 -4.54
CA ASP A 508 -8.56 29.63 -5.41
C ASP A 508 -9.71 29.85 -6.40
N THR A 509 -9.85 31.09 -6.87
CA THR A 509 -10.86 31.42 -7.89
C THR A 509 -10.52 30.76 -9.23
N ILE A 510 -11.44 29.95 -9.75
CA ILE A 510 -11.29 29.32 -11.07
C ILE A 510 -11.71 30.30 -12.18
N PRO A 511 -10.84 30.57 -13.17
CA PRO A 511 -11.19 31.41 -14.33
C PRO A 511 -12.39 30.86 -15.10
N THR A 512 -13.33 31.73 -15.51
CA THR A 512 -14.58 31.31 -16.18
C THR A 512 -14.59 31.54 -17.69
N GLY A 513 -13.62 32.30 -18.23
CA GLY A 513 -13.61 32.72 -19.64
C GLY A 513 -12.94 31.75 -20.61
N ASN A 514 -12.10 30.81 -20.12
CA ASN A 514 -11.38 29.84 -20.95
C ASN A 514 -11.22 28.52 -20.20
N PHE A 515 -11.71 27.42 -20.79
CA PHE A 515 -11.68 26.09 -20.19
C PHE A 515 -10.26 25.59 -19.92
N ASP A 516 -9.29 25.81 -20.80
CA ASP A 516 -7.92 25.31 -20.61
C ASP A 516 -7.21 26.08 -19.49
N GLN A 517 -7.51 27.37 -19.36
CA GLN A 517 -7.04 28.17 -18.23
C GLN A 517 -7.69 27.72 -16.91
N ALA A 518 -9.00 27.42 -16.95
CA ALA A 518 -9.74 26.89 -15.82
C ALA A 518 -9.22 25.52 -15.37
N LEU A 519 -8.99 24.61 -16.32
CA LEU A 519 -8.48 23.27 -16.05
C LEU A 519 -7.08 23.33 -15.42
N ARG A 520 -6.20 24.21 -15.91
CA ARG A 520 -4.91 24.47 -15.26
C ARG A 520 -5.08 24.98 -13.84
N ALA A 521 -5.96 25.95 -13.61
CA ALA A 521 -6.22 26.46 -12.26
C ALA A 521 -6.75 25.37 -11.32
N ILE A 522 -7.66 24.50 -11.80
CA ILE A 522 -8.18 23.35 -11.05
C ILE A 522 -7.06 22.38 -10.68
N LEU A 523 -6.22 22.01 -11.65
CA LEU A 523 -5.14 21.04 -11.42
C LEU A 523 -4.03 21.60 -10.51
N HIS A 524 -3.86 22.94 -10.50
CA HIS A 524 -2.93 23.62 -9.61
C HIS A 524 -3.50 23.96 -8.23
N ASP A 525 -4.80 23.76 -8.02
CA ASP A 525 -5.43 24.02 -6.73
C ASP A 525 -4.89 23.05 -5.66
N PRO A 526 -4.55 23.52 -4.44
CA PRO A 526 -4.08 22.63 -3.38
C PRO A 526 -5.07 21.50 -3.05
N THR A 527 -6.38 21.71 -3.26
CA THR A 527 -7.40 20.65 -3.10
C THR A 527 -7.23 19.51 -4.08
N TYR A 528 -6.60 19.70 -5.24
CA TYR A 528 -6.25 18.63 -6.16
C TYR A 528 -4.94 17.93 -5.78
N HIS A 529 -3.92 18.73 -5.43
CA HIS A 529 -2.55 18.25 -5.18
C HIS A 529 -2.38 17.51 -3.87
N LEU A 530 -2.99 18.06 -2.83
CA LEU A 530 -2.87 17.59 -1.46
C LEU A 530 -3.91 16.52 -1.20
N LYS A 531 -5.16 16.80 -1.56
CA LYS A 531 -6.37 16.14 -1.07
C LYS A 531 -7.03 15.32 -2.19
#